data_AF-A0A8T7BX01-F1
#
_entry.id   AF-A0A8T7BX01-F1
#
_cell.length_a   1.000
_cell.length_b   1.000
_cell.length_c   1.000
_cell.angle_alpha   90.00
_cell.angle_beta   90.00
_cell.angle_gamma   90.00
#
_symmetry.space_group_name_H-M   'P 1'
#
loop_
_entity.id
_entity.type
_entity.pdbx_description
1 polymer ?
#
loop_
_entity_poly.entity_id
_entity_poly.type
_entity_poly.pdbx_seq_one_letter_code
_entity_poly.pdbx_strand_id
1 'polypeptide(L)'
;MQHLKNTNGSRSLLIVATALLQACSPTSDSGKKETGQLLTRSQNLANQYGLELKSELQQALANGGPTKAILVCREKAPRIALRISKVSGATISRTSLKSRNPVNAPEDWQLEVLRDFDKQGKIAVDSPPPEFYASAEPGLHGFRYMRAIPTAPLCLTCHGSQLSDDVRNALETHYPHDLAVGYEQGEIRGAFSVSWPLAN
;
A
#
# COMPACT_ATOMS: atom_id res chain seq x y z
N MET A 1 75.69 -49.38 -47.92
CA MET A 1 74.48 -50.15 -48.31
C MET A 1 73.62 -50.36 -47.08
N GLN A 2 72.56 -49.58 -46.93
CA GLN A 2 71.19 -50.06 -46.72
C GLN A 2 70.31 -48.83 -46.47
N HIS A 3 69.11 -48.95 -46.99
CA HIS A 3 68.18 -47.92 -47.40
C HIS A 3 66.92 -48.08 -46.55
N LEU A 4 66.09 -47.02 -46.45
CA LEU A 4 64.66 -47.01 -46.05
C LEU A 4 64.43 -46.84 -44.53
N LYS A 5 63.46 -46.07 -44.03
CA LYS A 5 62.30 -45.37 -44.60
C LYS A 5 61.82 -44.31 -43.58
N ASN A 6 61.25 -43.25 -44.12
CA ASN A 6 60.38 -42.23 -43.52
C ASN A 6 59.35 -42.79 -42.52
N THR A 7 59.02 -42.07 -41.43
CA THR A 7 57.62 -41.72 -41.10
C THR A 7 57.54 -40.62 -40.03
N ASN A 8 56.66 -39.68 -40.33
CA ASN A 8 56.26 -38.51 -39.58
C ASN A 8 55.31 -38.92 -38.43
N GLY A 9 55.51 -38.38 -37.22
CA GLY A 9 54.74 -38.77 -36.04
C GLY A 9 54.55 -37.62 -35.07
N SER A 10 53.65 -36.71 -35.43
CA SER A 10 53.13 -35.64 -34.57
C SER A 10 52.51 -36.24 -33.31
N ARG A 11 52.96 -35.82 -32.11
CA ARG A 11 52.29 -36.15 -30.85
C ARG A 11 51.82 -34.89 -30.14
N SER A 12 50.49 -34.76 -30.20
CA SER A 12 49.63 -33.72 -29.70
C SER A 12 49.87 -33.35 -28.24
N LEU A 13 49.87 -32.04 -28.01
CA LEU A 13 49.80 -31.38 -26.71
C LEU A 13 48.45 -31.71 -26.05
N LEU A 14 48.45 -32.38 -24.89
CA LEU A 14 47.25 -32.54 -24.06
C LEU A 14 46.89 -31.17 -23.46
N ILE A 15 45.85 -30.52 -23.99
CA ILE A 15 45.20 -29.39 -23.33
C ILE A 15 44.11 -29.96 -22.43
N VAL A 16 44.31 -29.89 -21.12
CA VAL A 16 43.31 -30.17 -20.10
C VAL A 16 42.25 -29.06 -20.17
N ALA A 17 41.10 -29.36 -20.77
CA ALA A 17 39.96 -28.46 -20.81
C ALA A 17 39.25 -28.48 -19.44
N THR A 18 39.60 -27.55 -18.57
CA THR A 18 38.88 -27.28 -17.31
C THR A 18 37.52 -26.69 -17.66
N ALA A 19 36.48 -27.52 -17.63
CA ALA A 19 35.10 -27.07 -17.81
C ALA A 19 34.70 -26.17 -16.62
N LEU A 20 34.70 -24.86 -16.83
CA LEU A 20 34.04 -23.92 -15.92
C LEU A 20 32.53 -24.14 -16.00
N LEU A 21 31.99 -24.89 -15.04
CA LEU A 21 30.56 -24.88 -14.72
C LEU A 21 30.20 -23.47 -14.21
N GLN A 22 29.75 -22.60 -15.10
CA GLN A 22 29.08 -21.36 -14.73
C GLN A 22 27.72 -21.72 -14.12
N ALA A 23 27.64 -21.72 -12.80
CA ALA A 23 26.39 -21.79 -12.06
C ALA A 23 25.59 -20.51 -12.32
N CYS A 24 24.57 -20.61 -13.18
CA CYS A 24 23.61 -19.54 -13.42
C CYS A 24 22.77 -19.37 -12.15
N SER A 25 22.89 -18.23 -11.47
CA SER A 25 22.15 -17.94 -10.23
C SER A 25 20.71 -17.50 -10.56
N PRO A 26 19.66 -18.20 -10.10
CA PRO A 26 18.26 -17.92 -10.45
C PRO A 26 17.59 -16.96 -9.44
N THR A 27 18.22 -15.83 -9.08
CA THR A 27 17.76 -15.00 -7.96
C THR A 27 16.87 -13.81 -8.34
N SER A 28 16.79 -13.41 -9.62
CA SER A 28 16.07 -12.17 -10.01
C SER A 28 14.59 -12.36 -10.36
N ASP A 29 14.19 -13.54 -10.83
CA ASP A 29 12.81 -13.80 -11.31
C ASP A 29 11.85 -14.13 -10.15
N SER A 30 12.34 -14.85 -9.13
CA SER A 30 11.58 -15.17 -7.92
C SER A 30 11.19 -13.92 -7.12
N GLY A 31 12.13 -12.98 -6.92
CA GLY A 31 11.87 -11.74 -6.18
C GLY A 31 10.87 -10.80 -6.87
N LYS A 32 10.90 -10.71 -8.20
CA LYS A 32 9.90 -9.95 -8.97
C LYS A 32 8.51 -10.58 -8.87
N LYS A 33 8.44 -11.91 -8.97
CA LYS A 33 7.19 -12.66 -8.82
C LYS A 33 6.57 -12.50 -7.43
N GLU A 34 7.37 -12.56 -6.38
CA GLU A 34 6.93 -12.33 -5.00
C GLU A 34 6.42 -10.90 -4.80
N THR A 35 7.17 -9.90 -5.28
CA THR A 35 6.76 -8.48 -5.25
C THR A 35 5.41 -8.27 -5.93
N GLY A 36 5.21 -8.87 -7.12
CA GLY A 36 3.94 -8.81 -7.84
C GLY A 36 2.77 -9.43 -7.06
N GLN A 37 3.00 -10.57 -6.39
CA GLN A 37 1.99 -11.21 -5.55
C GLN A 37 1.63 -10.36 -4.33
N LEU A 38 2.63 -9.76 -3.66
CA LEU A 38 2.40 -8.88 -2.51
C LEU A 38 1.67 -7.60 -2.92
N LEU A 39 1.95 -7.04 -4.10
CA LEU A 39 1.20 -5.91 -4.65
C LEU A 39 -0.28 -6.27 -4.86
N THR A 40 -0.56 -7.35 -5.59
CA THR A 40 -1.95 -7.80 -5.82
C THR A 40 -2.69 -8.09 -4.52
N ARG A 41 -2.03 -8.75 -3.56
CA ARG A 41 -2.63 -8.99 -2.24
C ARG A 41 -2.91 -7.69 -1.51
N SER A 42 -1.99 -6.71 -1.54
CA SER A 42 -2.18 -5.41 -0.89
C SER A 42 -3.33 -4.60 -1.49
N GLN A 43 -3.44 -4.58 -2.82
CA GLN A 43 -4.55 -3.96 -3.54
C GLN A 43 -5.89 -4.59 -3.13
N ASN A 44 -5.94 -5.92 -3.02
CA ASN A 44 -7.13 -6.64 -2.58
C ASN A 44 -7.52 -6.31 -1.14
N LEU A 45 -6.55 -6.24 -0.20
CA LEU A 45 -6.83 -5.86 1.19
C LEU A 45 -7.33 -4.41 1.29
N ALA A 46 -6.73 -3.49 0.53
CA ALA A 46 -7.19 -2.10 0.48
C ALA A 46 -8.60 -1.97 -0.13
N ASN A 47 -8.91 -2.78 -1.15
CA ASN A 47 -10.27 -2.86 -1.73
C ASN A 47 -11.26 -3.40 -0.70
N GLN A 48 -10.93 -4.51 -0.04
CA GLN A 48 -11.76 -5.11 0.98
C GLN A 48 -12.06 -4.12 2.10
N TYR A 49 -11.03 -3.47 2.66
CA TYR A 49 -11.22 -2.50 3.74
C TYR A 49 -12.09 -1.32 3.28
N GLY A 50 -11.81 -0.76 2.10
CA GLY A 50 -12.59 0.35 1.57
C GLY A 50 -14.07 0.00 1.36
N LEU A 51 -14.37 -1.18 0.80
CA LEU A 51 -15.74 -1.63 0.55
C LEU A 51 -16.50 -1.91 1.85
N GLU A 52 -15.90 -2.65 2.79
CA GLU A 52 -16.53 -2.95 4.08
C GLU A 52 -16.80 -1.67 4.87
N LEU A 53 -15.84 -0.74 4.91
CA LEU A 53 -16.02 0.55 5.58
C LEU A 53 -17.11 1.40 4.91
N LYS A 54 -17.14 1.46 3.58
CA LYS A 54 -18.18 2.18 2.83
C LYS A 54 -19.57 1.63 3.12
N SER A 55 -19.70 0.30 3.20
CA SER A 55 -20.97 -0.35 3.54
C SER A 55 -21.46 0.04 4.93
N GLU A 56 -20.61 -0.06 5.96
CA GLU A 56 -20.96 0.37 7.33
C GLU A 56 -21.33 1.86 7.39
N LEU A 57 -20.61 2.71 6.64
CA LEU A 57 -20.88 4.13 6.56
C LEU A 57 -22.27 4.41 5.94
N GLN A 58 -22.58 3.79 4.81
CA GLN A 58 -23.87 3.95 4.13
C GLN A 58 -25.03 3.48 5.01
N GLN A 59 -24.87 2.37 5.72
CA GLN A 59 -25.88 1.90 6.68
C GLN A 59 -26.09 2.87 7.84
N ALA A 60 -25.01 3.42 8.42
CA ALA A 60 -25.13 4.38 9.51
C ALA A 60 -25.78 5.70 9.06
N LEU A 61 -25.46 6.18 7.86
CA LEU A 61 -26.09 7.36 7.27
C LEU A 61 -27.59 7.13 7.05
N ALA A 62 -27.98 5.98 6.50
CA ALA A 62 -29.40 5.65 6.30
C ALA A 62 -30.18 5.54 7.61
N ASN A 63 -29.56 4.99 8.66
CA ASN A 63 -30.22 4.66 9.92
C ASN A 63 -30.13 5.74 11.01
N GLY A 64 -29.47 6.86 10.76
CA GLY A 64 -29.25 7.88 11.77
C GLY A 64 -28.42 9.09 11.34
N GLY A 65 -28.23 9.28 10.05
CA GLY A 65 -27.59 10.47 9.49
C GLY A 65 -26.09 10.61 9.79
N PRO A 66 -25.53 11.79 9.48
CA PRO A 66 -24.10 12.07 9.58
C PRO A 66 -23.51 11.88 11.00
N THR A 67 -24.27 12.19 12.05
CA THR A 67 -23.80 12.07 13.44
C THR A 67 -23.54 10.60 13.83
N LYS A 68 -24.42 9.68 13.42
CA LYS A 68 -24.21 8.24 13.60
C LYS A 68 -23.06 7.70 12.75
N ALA A 69 -22.91 8.21 11.53
CA ALA A 69 -21.82 7.87 10.63
C ALA A 69 -20.43 8.25 11.19
N ILE A 70 -20.32 9.34 11.95
CA ILE A 70 -19.07 9.75 12.63
C ILE A 70 -18.56 8.66 13.59
N LEU A 71 -19.46 7.93 14.26
CA LEU A 71 -19.12 6.83 15.16
C LEU A 71 -18.57 5.59 14.43
N VAL A 72 -19.01 5.33 13.19
CA VAL A 72 -18.46 4.25 12.35
C VAL A 72 -16.96 4.44 12.15
N CYS A 73 -16.54 5.66 11.81
CA CYS A 73 -15.12 5.98 11.64
C CYS A 73 -14.31 5.80 12.93
N ARG A 74 -14.92 5.99 14.11
CA ARG A 74 -14.25 5.86 15.41
C ARG A 74 -14.06 4.41 15.79
N GLU A 75 -15.11 3.62 15.62
CA GLU A 75 -15.18 2.31 16.23
C GLU A 75 -15.09 1.16 15.22
N LYS A 76 -15.80 1.26 14.09
CA LYS A 76 -15.87 0.17 13.10
C LYS A 76 -14.62 0.14 12.24
N ALA A 77 -14.14 1.29 11.80
CA ALA A 77 -12.93 1.37 10.98
C ALA A 77 -11.71 0.66 11.60
N PRO A 78 -11.31 0.91 12.87
CA PRO A 78 -10.19 0.19 13.47
C PRO A 78 -10.48 -1.31 13.66
N ARG A 79 -11.73 -1.70 13.97
CA ARG A 79 -12.11 -3.12 14.09
C ARG A 79 -11.99 -3.88 12.76
N ILE A 80 -12.41 -3.27 11.65
CA ILE A 80 -12.27 -3.84 10.31
C ILE A 80 -10.78 -4.02 9.99
N ALA A 81 -9.97 -2.98 10.18
CA ALA A 81 -8.53 -3.03 9.96
C ALA A 81 -7.87 -4.16 10.78
N LEU A 82 -8.15 -4.23 12.09
CA LEU A 82 -7.61 -5.29 12.96
C LEU A 82 -7.99 -6.69 12.50
N ARG A 83 -9.24 -6.92 12.09
CA ARG A 83 -9.68 -8.22 11.57
C ARG A 83 -8.95 -8.58 10.28
N ILE A 84 -8.89 -7.66 9.31
CA ILE A 84 -8.22 -7.90 8.02
C ILE A 84 -6.73 -8.17 8.25
N SER A 85 -6.08 -7.39 9.13
CA SER A 85 -4.67 -7.60 9.49
C SER A 85 -4.45 -9.01 10.08
N LYS A 86 -5.27 -9.40 11.06
CA LYS A 86 -5.16 -10.72 11.71
C LYS A 86 -5.31 -11.88 10.73
N VAL A 87 -6.25 -11.79 9.79
CA VAL A 87 -6.51 -12.87 8.82
C VAL A 87 -5.43 -12.93 7.75
N SER A 88 -4.94 -11.78 7.29
CA SER A 88 -4.00 -11.72 6.16
C SER A 88 -2.54 -11.93 6.54
N GLY A 89 -2.17 -11.64 7.79
CA GLY A 89 -0.78 -11.56 8.23
C GLY A 89 -0.08 -10.24 7.85
N ALA A 90 -0.77 -9.34 7.13
CA ALA A 90 -0.32 -7.98 6.90
C ALA A 90 -0.79 -7.05 8.03
N THR A 91 -0.21 -5.87 8.14
CA THR A 91 -0.81 -4.75 8.84
C THR A 91 -1.51 -3.86 7.83
N ILE A 92 -2.84 -3.72 7.93
CA ILE A 92 -3.61 -2.73 7.18
C ILE A 92 -4.12 -1.63 8.11
N SER A 93 -4.03 -0.38 7.64
CA SER A 93 -4.51 0.79 8.38
C SER A 93 -4.96 1.91 7.42
N ARG A 94 -5.42 3.03 8.00
CA ARG A 94 -5.60 4.29 7.28
C ARG A 94 -4.65 5.32 7.88
N THR A 95 -4.17 6.23 7.03
CA THR A 95 -3.31 7.34 7.44
C THR A 95 -3.68 8.61 6.69
N SER A 96 -3.31 9.78 7.22
CA SER A 96 -3.64 11.08 6.61
C SER A 96 -2.77 12.22 7.11
N LEU A 97 -2.50 13.19 6.22
CA LEU A 97 -1.92 14.49 6.56
C LEU A 97 -2.82 15.31 7.50
N LYS A 98 -4.14 15.11 7.41
CA LYS A 98 -5.16 15.75 8.25
C LYS A 98 -5.96 14.66 8.97
N SER A 99 -5.34 14.12 10.01
CA SER A 99 -5.90 13.00 10.76
C SER A 99 -7.09 13.42 11.61
N ARG A 100 -8.17 12.62 11.56
CA ARG A 100 -9.34 12.78 12.44
C ARG A 100 -9.13 12.12 13.79
N ASN A 101 -8.56 10.91 13.75
CA ASN A 101 -8.14 10.18 14.92
C ASN A 101 -6.61 10.23 14.95
N PRO A 102 -5.99 10.72 16.05
CA PRO A 102 -4.54 10.78 16.18
C PRO A 102 -3.81 9.45 15.95
N VAL A 103 -4.46 8.31 16.19
CA VAL A 103 -3.88 6.98 15.92
C VAL A 103 -3.59 6.72 14.44
N ASN A 104 -4.18 7.51 13.54
CA ASN A 104 -3.94 7.43 12.09
C ASN A 104 -2.86 8.41 11.62
N ALA A 105 -2.08 9.00 12.54
CA ALA A 105 -0.93 9.80 12.17
C ALA A 105 0.06 8.97 11.33
N PRO A 106 0.65 9.55 10.28
CA PRO A 106 1.57 8.81 9.42
C PRO A 106 2.91 8.53 10.11
N GLU A 107 3.47 7.37 9.83
CA GLU A 107 4.91 7.11 9.97
C GLU A 107 5.69 7.93 8.91
N ASP A 108 7.01 8.11 9.10
CA ASP A 108 7.83 8.96 8.24
C ASP A 108 7.70 8.62 6.74
N TRP A 109 7.76 7.34 6.39
CA TRP A 109 7.61 6.90 5.01
C TRP A 109 6.19 7.12 4.46
N GLN A 110 5.16 7.01 5.30
CA GLN A 110 3.78 7.28 4.90
C GLN A 110 3.58 8.77 4.68
N LEU A 111 4.23 9.62 5.49
CA LEU A 111 4.17 11.06 5.37
C LEU A 111 4.74 11.54 4.03
N GLU A 112 5.87 10.97 3.61
CA GLU A 112 6.48 11.24 2.31
C GLU A 112 5.53 10.86 1.16
N VAL A 113 5.02 9.62 1.17
CA VAL A 113 4.08 9.14 0.15
C VAL A 113 2.78 9.96 0.11
N LEU A 114 2.23 10.33 1.28
CA LEU A 114 1.03 11.18 1.35
C LEU A 114 1.28 12.57 0.74
N ARG A 115 2.45 13.17 0.99
CA ARG A 115 2.82 14.45 0.37
C ARG A 115 2.92 14.32 -1.14
N ASP A 116 3.43 13.20 -1.64
CA ASP A 116 3.52 12.96 -3.08
C ASP A 116 2.16 12.69 -3.73
N PHE A 117 1.22 12.06 -3.01
CA PHE A 117 -0.17 11.98 -3.45
C PHE A 117 -0.84 13.36 -3.46
N ASP A 118 -0.63 14.18 -2.43
CA ASP A 118 -1.24 15.51 -2.32
C ASP A 118 -0.75 16.48 -3.41
N LYS A 119 0.54 16.43 -3.76
CA LYS A 119 1.13 17.21 -4.88
C LYS A 119 0.50 16.91 -6.24
N GLN A 120 -0.13 15.74 -6.43
CA GLN A 120 -0.83 15.41 -7.67
C GLN A 120 -2.15 16.18 -7.83
N GLY A 121 -2.60 16.86 -6.76
CA GLY A 121 -3.80 17.67 -6.77
C GLY A 121 -5.08 16.84 -6.72
N LYS A 122 -6.17 17.42 -7.22
CA LYS A 122 -7.49 16.79 -7.20
C LYS A 122 -7.58 15.66 -8.23
N ILE A 123 -7.99 14.49 -7.76
CA ILE A 123 -8.24 13.32 -8.59
C ILE A 123 -9.73 13.30 -8.98
N ALA A 124 -10.03 13.11 -10.26
CA ALA A 124 -11.41 12.96 -10.71
C ALA A 124 -12.06 11.70 -10.11
N VAL A 125 -13.36 11.75 -9.84
CA VAL A 125 -14.09 10.68 -9.12
C VAL A 125 -13.95 9.31 -9.79
N ASP A 126 -13.83 9.28 -11.13
CA ASP A 126 -13.75 8.06 -11.93
C ASP A 126 -12.31 7.68 -12.34
N SER A 127 -11.31 8.46 -11.90
CA SER A 127 -9.90 8.12 -12.14
C SER A 127 -9.39 7.13 -11.09
N PRO A 128 -8.49 6.21 -11.46
CA PRO A 128 -7.84 5.35 -10.48
C PRO A 128 -7.05 6.22 -9.49
N PRO A 129 -7.18 5.95 -8.18
CA PRO A 129 -6.42 6.70 -7.19
C PRO A 129 -4.91 6.38 -7.32
N PRO A 130 -4.04 7.35 -6.99
CA PRO A 130 -2.60 7.10 -6.92
C PRO A 130 -2.26 5.94 -5.98
N GLU A 131 -1.28 5.14 -6.39
CA GLU A 131 -0.75 4.01 -5.63
C GLU A 131 0.78 4.15 -5.49
N PHE A 132 1.31 3.62 -4.39
CA PHE A 132 2.72 3.51 -4.10
C PHE A 132 3.00 2.09 -3.59
N TYR A 133 4.12 1.51 -3.99
CA TYR A 133 4.65 0.31 -3.32
C TYR A 133 6.17 0.29 -3.35
N ALA A 134 6.76 -0.36 -2.35
CA ALA A 134 8.19 -0.60 -2.26
C ALA A 134 8.42 -1.96 -1.60
N SER A 135 9.32 -2.76 -2.18
CA SER A 135 9.91 -3.90 -1.49
C SER A 135 11.00 -3.42 -0.53
N ALA A 136 11.34 -4.25 0.46
CA ALA A 136 12.40 -3.92 1.40
C ALA A 136 13.74 -3.76 0.69
N GLU A 137 14.21 -2.52 0.53
CA GLU A 137 15.64 -2.25 0.41
C GLU A 137 16.36 -2.61 1.72
N PRO A 138 17.69 -2.82 1.71
CA PRO A 138 18.46 -3.01 2.94
C PRO A 138 18.17 -1.87 3.94
N GLY A 139 17.51 -2.19 5.06
CA GLY A 139 17.07 -1.22 6.07
C GLY A 139 15.55 -1.00 6.18
N LEU A 140 14.75 -1.57 5.27
CA LEU A 140 13.28 -1.54 5.34
C LEU A 140 12.71 -2.86 5.86
N HIS A 141 11.84 -2.78 6.86
CA HIS A 141 11.18 -3.93 7.49
C HIS A 141 9.98 -4.46 6.67
N GLY A 142 10.21 -4.95 5.44
CA GLY A 142 9.21 -5.67 4.62
C GLY A 142 8.60 -4.89 3.44
N PHE A 143 7.55 -5.46 2.79
CA PHE A 143 6.86 -4.85 1.64
C PHE A 143 5.85 -3.81 2.11
N ARG A 144 5.84 -2.63 1.47
CA ARG A 144 4.94 -1.52 1.79
C ARG A 144 4.09 -1.16 0.58
N TYR A 145 2.84 -0.82 0.84
CA TYR A 145 1.90 -0.36 -0.16
C TYR A 145 1.00 0.73 0.42
N MET A 146 0.72 1.74 -0.38
CA MET A 146 -0.28 2.75 -0.07
C MET A 146 -1.15 3.04 -1.29
N ARG A 147 -2.43 3.32 -1.03
CA ARG A 147 -3.35 3.83 -2.04
C ARG A 147 -4.10 5.03 -1.50
N ALA A 148 -4.04 6.13 -2.25
CA ALA A 148 -4.71 7.35 -1.90
C ALA A 148 -6.23 7.16 -1.82
N ILE A 149 -6.87 8.01 -1.03
CA ILE A 149 -8.33 8.08 -0.86
C ILE A 149 -8.77 9.47 -1.30
N PRO A 150 -9.09 9.69 -2.58
CA PRO A 150 -9.72 10.93 -3.02
C PRO A 150 -11.12 11.10 -2.41
N THR A 151 -11.51 12.33 -2.12
CA THR A 151 -12.85 12.65 -1.62
C THR A 151 -13.88 12.58 -2.75
N ALA A 152 -14.98 11.86 -2.49
CA ALA A 152 -16.19 11.87 -3.31
C ALA A 152 -17.27 12.75 -2.65
N PRO A 153 -18.40 13.07 -3.32
CA PRO A 153 -19.47 13.89 -2.74
C PRO A 153 -19.91 13.45 -1.33
N LEU A 154 -20.06 12.14 -1.12
CA LEU A 154 -20.44 11.55 0.18
C LEU A 154 -19.43 11.88 1.30
N CYS A 155 -18.14 11.97 0.98
CA CYS A 155 -17.10 12.27 1.94
C CYS A 155 -17.27 13.69 2.51
N LEU A 156 -17.73 14.62 1.68
CA LEU A 156 -17.82 16.03 2.01
C LEU A 156 -18.91 16.34 3.03
N THR A 157 -19.86 15.42 3.25
CA THR A 157 -20.85 15.53 4.34
C THR A 157 -20.21 15.74 5.72
N CYS A 158 -19.04 15.11 5.96
CA CYS A 158 -18.33 15.19 7.25
C CYS A 158 -16.88 15.69 7.12
N HIS A 159 -16.37 15.83 5.90
CA HIS A 159 -15.00 16.28 5.63
C HIS A 159 -14.95 17.58 4.84
N GLY A 160 -16.09 18.12 4.38
CA GLY A 160 -16.16 19.34 3.59
C GLY A 160 -15.81 20.61 4.39
N SER A 161 -15.76 21.74 3.69
CA SER A 161 -15.65 23.08 4.29
C SER A 161 -16.96 23.58 4.90
N GLN A 162 -18.10 23.08 4.42
CA GLN A 162 -19.42 23.44 4.92
C GLN A 162 -20.04 22.25 5.63
N LEU A 163 -20.15 22.34 6.95
CA LEU A 163 -20.72 21.31 7.82
C LEU A 163 -21.98 21.85 8.51
N SER A 164 -22.95 20.99 8.78
CA SER A 164 -24.08 21.35 9.66
C SER A 164 -23.63 21.49 11.11
N ASP A 165 -24.40 22.19 11.93
CA ASP A 165 -24.15 22.32 13.38
C ASP A 165 -24.08 20.95 14.06
N ASP A 166 -25.00 20.04 13.72
CA ASP A 166 -25.02 18.68 14.28
C ASP A 166 -23.72 17.91 13.98
N VAL A 167 -23.19 18.06 12.76
CA VAL A 167 -21.92 17.43 12.37
C VAL A 167 -20.76 18.06 13.12
N ARG A 168 -20.70 19.40 13.21
CA ARG A 168 -19.65 20.09 13.98
C ARG A 168 -19.64 19.65 15.45
N ASN A 169 -20.79 19.70 16.11
CA ASN A 169 -20.94 19.31 17.52
C ASN A 169 -20.55 17.84 17.75
N ALA A 170 -20.95 16.94 16.86
CA ALA A 170 -20.58 15.52 16.95
C ALA A 170 -19.07 15.31 16.75
N LEU A 171 -18.45 16.05 15.82
CA LEU A 171 -16.99 16.00 15.62
C LEU A 171 -16.24 16.51 16.84
N GLU A 172 -16.63 17.67 17.40
CA GLU A 172 -16.00 18.22 18.61
C GLU A 172 -16.11 17.26 19.81
N THR A 173 -17.28 16.63 19.97
CA THR A 173 -17.52 15.67 21.05
C THR A 173 -16.68 14.40 20.91
N HIS A 174 -16.58 13.86 19.69
CA HIS A 174 -15.95 12.55 19.47
C HIS A 174 -14.47 12.63 19.05
N TYR A 175 -14.03 13.78 18.55
CA TYR A 175 -12.71 14.05 17.99
C TYR A 175 -12.28 15.50 18.30
N PRO A 176 -11.95 15.83 19.56
CA PRO A 176 -11.58 17.19 19.97
C PRO A 176 -10.30 17.73 19.30
N HIS A 177 -9.54 16.86 18.62
CA HIS A 177 -8.34 17.20 17.86
C HIS A 177 -8.50 16.89 16.36
N ASP A 178 -9.73 16.93 15.85
CA ASP A 178 -10.01 16.66 14.43
C ASP A 178 -9.35 17.70 13.52
N LEU A 179 -8.55 17.21 12.57
CA LEU A 179 -7.98 18.04 11.50
C LEU A 179 -8.66 17.80 10.15
N ALA A 180 -9.55 16.80 10.06
CA ALA A 180 -10.01 16.25 8.78
C ALA A 180 -11.23 16.96 8.16
N VAL A 181 -11.26 18.28 8.19
CA VAL A 181 -12.34 19.10 7.61
C VAL A 181 -11.80 20.08 6.57
N GLY A 182 -12.67 20.76 5.83
CA GLY A 182 -12.24 21.73 4.83
C GLY A 182 -11.76 21.11 3.52
N TYR A 183 -12.16 19.88 3.21
CA TYR A 183 -11.86 19.25 1.93
C TYR A 183 -12.83 19.70 0.83
N GLU A 184 -12.35 19.66 -0.40
CA GLU A 184 -13.13 19.73 -1.62
C GLU A 184 -13.12 18.38 -2.35
N GLN A 185 -13.99 18.22 -3.36
CA GLN A 185 -14.06 16.96 -4.13
C GLN A 185 -12.74 16.70 -4.87
N GLY A 186 -12.30 15.44 -4.84
CA GLY A 186 -11.10 14.95 -5.51
C GLY A 186 -9.81 15.14 -4.71
N GLU A 187 -9.83 15.92 -3.63
CA GLU A 187 -8.66 16.09 -2.76
C GLU A 187 -8.33 14.79 -2.00
N ILE A 188 -7.05 14.63 -1.65
CA ILE A 188 -6.59 13.44 -0.95
C ILE A 188 -6.96 13.50 0.52
N ARG A 189 -7.99 12.73 0.91
CA ARG A 189 -8.40 12.58 2.30
C ARG A 189 -7.34 11.87 3.13
N GLY A 190 -6.57 10.98 2.52
CA GLY A 190 -5.58 10.14 3.19
C GLY A 190 -5.24 8.94 2.31
N ALA A 191 -4.83 7.84 2.92
CA ALA A 191 -4.51 6.61 2.21
C ALA A 191 -4.89 5.37 3.03
N PHE A 192 -5.18 4.27 2.32
CA PHE A 192 -5.02 2.94 2.89
C PHE A 192 -3.53 2.58 2.87
N SER A 193 -3.01 2.07 3.98
CA SER A 193 -1.63 1.60 4.09
C SER A 193 -1.63 0.11 4.39
N VAL A 194 -0.80 -0.64 3.69
CA VAL A 194 -0.57 -2.08 3.91
C VAL A 194 0.93 -2.31 4.06
N SER A 195 1.34 -2.97 5.13
CA SER A 195 2.71 -3.43 5.31
C SER A 195 2.73 -4.93 5.59
N TRP A 196 3.64 -5.64 4.92
CA TRP A 196 3.90 -7.04 5.17
C TRP A 196 5.21 -7.16 5.95
N PRO A 197 5.29 -8.05 6.93
CA PRO A 197 6.55 -8.34 7.60
C PRO A 197 7.57 -8.89 6.58
N LEU A 198 8.85 -8.87 6.95
CA LEU A 198 9.88 -9.59 6.20
C LEU A 198 9.49 -11.08 6.14
N ALA A 199 9.69 -11.70 4.97
CA ALA A 199 9.64 -13.16 4.88
C ALA A 199 10.77 -13.72 5.76
N ASN A 200 10.41 -14.60 6.70
CA ASN A 200 11.38 -15.36 7.50
C ASN A 200 12.05 -16.44 6.66
#